data_AF-A0A1S8TB40-F1
#
_entry.id   AF-A0A1S8TB40-F1
#
_cell.length_a   1.000
_cell.length_b   1.000
_cell.length_c   1.000
_cell.angle_alpha   90.00
_cell.angle_beta   90.00
_cell.angle_gamma   90.00
#
_symmetry.space_group_name_H-M   'P 1'
#
loop_
_entity.id
_entity.type
_entity.pdbx_description
1 polymer ?
#
loop_
_entity_poly.entity_id
_entity_poly.type
_entity_poly.pdbx_seq_one_letter_code
_entity_poly.pdbx_strand_id
1 'polypeptide(L)'
;MRFDSLEKTINKLDNDIEALRRVKQYLSNKDEINEISDLLNKERQVYSDELYLGDVAAYTECVEIIRGLISKELGKKEQLELLEQIKEMHGRKSPNVSKKSHGLNAWLKFLDVECDWIENSNSDWSTLIITGYIPKNNN
;
A
#
# COMPACT_ATOMS: atom_id res chain seq x y z
N MET A 1 -4.47 -9.65 -9.21
CA MET A 1 -3.14 -9.01 -9.16
C MET A 1 -2.09 -10.08 -8.90
N ARG A 2 -0.86 -9.83 -9.36
CA ARG A 2 0.24 -10.82 -9.36
C ARG A 2 0.49 -11.46 -8.00
N PHE A 3 0.40 -10.70 -6.91
CA PHE A 3 0.73 -11.15 -5.56
C PHE A 3 -0.48 -11.45 -4.66
N ASP A 4 -1.67 -11.72 -5.23
CA ASP A 4 -2.91 -11.93 -4.46
C ASP A 4 -2.79 -13.06 -3.40
N SER A 5 -2.01 -14.11 -3.67
CA SER A 5 -1.74 -15.18 -2.70
C SER A 5 -0.92 -14.69 -1.50
N LEU A 6 0.16 -13.93 -1.74
CA LEU A 6 0.98 -13.33 -0.69
C LEU A 6 0.16 -12.35 0.15
N GLU A 7 -0.66 -11.50 -0.50
CA GLU A 7 -1.57 -10.58 0.20
C GLU A 7 -2.50 -11.34 1.15
N LYS A 8 -3.10 -12.45 0.70
CA LYS A 8 -4.00 -13.28 1.53
C LYS A 8 -3.26 -13.92 2.70
N THR A 9 -2.06 -14.44 2.48
CA THR A 9 -1.24 -15.05 3.53
C THR A 9 -0.87 -14.04 4.60
N ILE A 10 -0.40 -12.85 4.21
CA ILE A 10 -0.05 -11.77 5.16
C ILE A 10 -1.28 -11.35 5.96
N ASN A 11 -2.42 -11.13 5.30
CA ASN A 11 -3.67 -10.77 5.97
C ASN A 11 -4.14 -11.84 6.96
N LYS A 12 -3.96 -13.12 6.64
CA LYS A 12 -4.30 -14.22 7.57
C LYS A 12 -3.40 -14.15 8.81
N LEU A 13 -2.09 -14.03 8.62
CA LEU A 13 -1.13 -13.91 9.72
C LEU A 13 -1.41 -12.69 10.60
N ASP A 14 -1.74 -11.54 10.00
CA ASP A 14 -2.14 -10.33 10.73
C ASP A 14 -3.36 -10.60 11.64
N ASN A 15 -4.39 -11.27 11.12
CA ASN A 15 -5.57 -11.62 11.89
C ASN A 15 -5.25 -12.59 13.04
N ASP A 16 -4.41 -13.59 12.80
CA ASP A 16 -4.00 -14.58 13.81
C ASP A 16 -3.19 -13.91 14.93
N ILE A 17 -2.24 -13.02 14.58
CA ILE A 17 -1.47 -12.22 15.54
C ILE A 17 -2.38 -11.29 16.35
N GLU A 18 -3.34 -10.62 15.72
CA GLU A 18 -4.31 -9.79 16.43
C GLU A 18 -5.19 -10.60 17.39
N ALA A 19 -5.62 -11.80 16.98
CA ALA A 19 -6.40 -12.69 17.83
C ALA A 19 -5.61 -13.13 19.06
N LEU A 20 -4.35 -13.53 18.89
CA LEU A 20 -3.44 -13.86 20.00
C LEU A 20 -3.27 -12.67 20.95
N ARG A 21 -3.09 -11.46 20.41
CA ARG A 21 -2.97 -10.23 21.21
C ARG A 21 -4.21 -10.00 22.09
N ARG A 22 -5.41 -10.25 21.56
CA ARG A 22 -6.68 -10.10 22.31
C ARG A 22 -6.78 -11.17 23.39
N VAL A 23 -6.51 -12.43 23.05
CA VAL A 23 -6.64 -13.57 23.98
C VAL A 23 -5.61 -13.52 25.11
N LYS A 24 -4.40 -12.99 24.85
CA LYS A 24 -3.35 -12.76 25.86
C LYS A 24 -3.81 -11.96 27.08
N GLN A 25 -4.83 -11.10 26.92
CA GLN A 25 -5.39 -10.31 28.02
C GLN A 25 -6.16 -11.17 29.02
N TYR A 26 -6.65 -12.34 28.60
CA TYR A 26 -7.55 -13.20 29.37
C TYR A 26 -6.90 -14.51 29.82
N LEU A 27 -5.81 -14.93 29.18
CA LEU A 27 -5.13 -16.19 29.49
C LEU A 27 -3.90 -15.99 30.39
N SER A 28 -3.57 -17.04 31.15
CA SER A 28 -2.42 -17.09 32.05
C SER A 28 -1.12 -17.49 31.36
N ASN A 29 -1.17 -18.22 30.24
CA ASN A 29 -0.01 -18.70 29.48
C ASN A 29 0.59 -17.62 28.55
N LYS A 30 0.92 -16.46 29.12
CA LYS A 30 1.37 -15.29 28.37
C LYS A 30 2.68 -15.52 27.60
N ASP A 31 3.58 -16.33 28.14
CA ASP A 31 4.89 -16.60 27.54
C ASP A 31 4.76 -17.43 26.27
N GLU A 32 3.98 -18.53 26.31
CA GLU A 32 3.65 -19.33 25.13
C GLU A 32 2.97 -18.50 24.03
N ILE A 33 2.05 -17.61 24.40
CA ILE A 33 1.38 -16.72 23.45
C ILE A 33 2.39 -15.75 22.79
N ASN A 34 3.38 -15.27 23.53
CA ASN A 34 4.44 -14.42 22.98
C ASN A 34 5.32 -15.20 22.00
N GLU A 35 5.74 -16.41 22.38
CA GLU A 35 6.57 -17.26 21.51
C GLU A 35 5.88 -17.54 20.17
N ILE A 36 4.59 -17.91 20.20
CA ILE A 36 3.81 -18.14 18.97
C ILE A 36 3.65 -16.84 18.18
N SER A 37 3.35 -15.72 18.85
CA SER A 37 3.21 -14.42 18.19
C SER A 37 4.51 -14.00 17.48
N ASP A 38 5.67 -14.26 18.10
CA ASP A 38 6.98 -13.96 17.51
C ASP A 38 7.28 -14.84 16.29
N LEU A 39 6.90 -16.12 16.33
CA LEU A 39 7.02 -17.01 15.17
C LEU A 39 6.16 -16.54 14.00
N LEU A 40 4.90 -16.19 14.26
CA LEU A 40 3.99 -15.68 13.22
C LEU A 40 4.47 -14.33 12.66
N ASN A 41 5.02 -13.45 13.51
CA ASN A 41 5.59 -12.18 13.04
C ASN A 41 6.81 -12.39 12.12
N LYS A 42 7.68 -13.34 12.45
CA LYS A 42 8.83 -13.70 11.60
C LYS A 42 8.37 -14.26 10.25
N GLU A 43 7.40 -15.17 10.27
CA GLU A 43 6.81 -15.73 9.05
C GLU A 43 6.15 -14.64 8.20
N ARG A 44 5.35 -13.76 8.82
CA ARG A 44 4.75 -12.59 8.16
C ARG A 44 5.80 -11.69 7.51
N GLN A 45 6.94 -11.49 8.17
CA GLN A 45 8.02 -10.67 7.62
C GLN A 45 8.61 -11.29 6.35
N VAL A 46 8.83 -12.60 6.31
CA VAL A 46 9.33 -13.29 5.11
C VAL A 46 8.42 -13.04 3.90
N TYR A 47 7.11 -13.21 4.07
CA TYR A 47 6.15 -12.95 3.00
C TYR A 47 6.07 -11.46 2.62
N SER A 48 6.24 -10.56 3.59
CA SER A 48 6.27 -9.12 3.32
C SER A 48 7.51 -8.73 2.51
N ASP A 49 8.69 -9.27 2.86
CA ASP A 49 9.94 -9.02 2.16
C ASP A 49 9.84 -9.50 0.70
N GLU A 50 9.26 -10.69 0.48
CA GLU A 50 9.00 -11.20 -0.87
C GLU A 50 8.05 -10.29 -1.66
N LEU A 51 6.95 -9.85 -1.04
CA LEU A 51 5.96 -8.98 -1.67
C LEU A 51 6.56 -7.63 -2.10
N TYR A 52 7.45 -7.06 -1.28
CA TYR A 52 8.02 -5.73 -1.47
C TYR A 52 9.38 -5.73 -2.19
N LEU A 53 9.95 -6.89 -2.48
CA LEU A 53 11.26 -7.03 -3.13
C LEU A 53 11.39 -6.24 -4.44
N GLY A 54 10.30 -6.19 -5.22
CA GLY A 54 10.25 -5.50 -6.52
C GLY A 54 9.89 -4.02 -6.47
N ASP A 55 9.70 -3.43 -5.28
CA ASP A 55 9.13 -2.09 -5.17
C ASP A 55 10.00 -0.98 -5.73
N VAL A 56 11.33 -1.13 -5.71
CA VAL A 56 12.25 -0.14 -6.28
C VAL A 56 12.09 -0.06 -7.81
N ALA A 57 11.95 -1.22 -8.47
CA ALA A 57 11.72 -1.28 -9.91
C ALA A 57 10.35 -0.70 -10.26
N ALA A 58 9.29 -1.16 -9.56
CA ALA A 58 7.94 -0.66 -9.76
C ALA A 58 7.82 0.85 -9.49
N TYR A 59 8.51 1.37 -8.47
CA TYR A 59 8.57 2.81 -8.18
C TYR A 59 9.16 3.60 -9.35
N THR A 60 10.26 3.11 -9.93
CA THR A 60 10.92 3.78 -11.06
C THR A 60 9.97 3.90 -12.26
N GLU A 61 9.26 2.82 -12.58
CA GLU A 61 8.24 2.82 -13.65
C GLU A 61 7.07 3.76 -13.34
N CYS A 62 6.58 3.75 -12.09
CA CYS A 62 5.51 4.64 -11.65
C CYS A 62 5.90 6.11 -11.80
N VAL A 63 7.12 6.48 -11.39
CA VAL A 63 7.61 7.86 -11.44
C VAL A 63 7.67 8.39 -12.87
N GLU A 64 8.05 7.56 -13.85
CA GLU A 64 8.06 7.97 -15.26
C GLU A 64 6.65 8.27 -15.79
N ILE A 65 5.64 7.48 -15.38
CA ILE A 65 4.23 7.77 -15.70
C ILE A 65 3.79 9.07 -15.01
N ILE A 66 4.10 9.23 -13.73
CA ILE A 66 3.75 10.40 -12.92
C ILE A 66 4.36 11.67 -13.51
N ARG A 67 5.62 11.63 -13.97
CA ARG A 67 6.28 12.75 -14.67
C ARG A 67 5.47 13.23 -15.87
N GLY A 68 4.92 12.31 -16.64
CA GLY A 68 4.05 12.62 -17.78
C GLY A 68 2.71 13.27 -17.39
N LEU A 69 2.34 13.26 -16.11
CA LEU A 69 1.09 13.78 -15.57
C LEU A 69 1.24 15.06 -14.73
N ILE A 70 2.47 15.56 -14.53
CA ILE A 70 2.73 16.79 -13.78
C ILE A 70 1.98 17.96 -14.42
N SER A 71 1.35 18.78 -13.57
CA SER A 71 0.53 19.94 -13.93
C SER A 71 -0.69 19.64 -14.81
N LYS A 72 -1.07 18.38 -14.96
CA LYS A 72 -2.32 17.99 -15.62
C LYS A 72 -3.45 17.84 -14.59
N GLU A 73 -4.64 18.25 -14.99
CA GLU A 73 -5.85 17.98 -14.24
C GLU A 73 -6.33 16.55 -14.54
N LEU A 74 -6.40 15.73 -13.50
CA LEU A 74 -6.84 14.36 -13.54
C LEU A 74 -8.27 14.31 -12.99
N GLY A 75 -9.23 14.01 -13.86
CA GLY A 75 -10.61 13.75 -13.49
C GLY A 75 -10.81 12.32 -13.00
N LYS A 76 -12.06 11.95 -12.74
CA LYS A 76 -12.41 10.62 -12.21
C LYS A 76 -11.84 9.47 -13.04
N LYS A 77 -11.94 9.56 -14.37
CA LYS A 77 -11.52 8.47 -15.27
C LYS A 77 -10.00 8.31 -15.22
N GLU A 78 -9.28 9.40 -15.36
CA GLU A 78 -7.81 9.42 -15.39
C GLU A 78 -7.24 8.99 -14.02
N GLN A 79 -7.87 9.39 -12.92
CA GLN A 79 -7.48 8.94 -11.58
C GLN A 79 -7.66 7.43 -11.39
N LEU A 80 -8.76 6.85 -11.89
CA LEU A 80 -8.99 5.41 -11.81
C LEU A 80 -8.00 4.63 -12.69
N GLU A 81 -7.70 5.14 -13.88
CA GLU A 81 -6.69 4.55 -14.77
C GLU A 81 -5.30 4.59 -14.14
N LEU A 82 -4.89 5.74 -13.58
CA LEU A 82 -3.62 5.86 -12.87
C LEU A 82 -3.54 4.90 -11.67
N LEU A 83 -4.61 4.80 -10.88
CA LEU A 83 -4.66 3.87 -9.75
C LEU A 83 -4.45 2.43 -10.18
N GLU A 84 -5.10 1.99 -11.26
CA GLU A 84 -4.98 0.60 -11.71
C GLU A 84 -3.59 0.32 -12.30
N GLN A 85 -3.01 1.28 -13.03
CA GLN A 85 -1.62 1.17 -13.51
C GLN A 85 -0.62 1.02 -12.36
N ILE A 86 -0.74 1.84 -11.31
CA ILE A 86 0.13 1.75 -10.12
C ILE A 86 0.02 0.37 -9.47
N LYS A 87 -1.20 -0.11 -9.26
CA LYS A 87 -1.42 -1.41 -8.64
C LYS A 87 -0.89 -2.56 -9.49
N GLU A 88 -1.00 -2.48 -10.81
CA GLU A 88 -0.49 -3.51 -11.71
C GLU A 88 1.04 -3.56 -11.70
N MET A 89 1.72 -2.40 -11.74
CA MET A 89 3.19 -2.33 -11.62
C MET A 89 3.70 -2.94 -10.30
N HIS A 90 3.07 -2.58 -9.18
CA HIS A 90 3.41 -3.16 -7.87
C HIS A 90 2.86 -4.58 -7.67
N GLY A 91 1.92 -5.03 -8.50
CA GLY A 91 1.31 -6.36 -8.44
C GLY A 91 0.39 -6.61 -7.23
N ARG A 92 -0.09 -5.56 -6.55
CA ARG A 92 -0.87 -5.66 -5.30
C ARG A 92 -1.92 -4.55 -5.17
N LYS A 93 -2.92 -4.74 -4.29
CA LYS A 93 -4.09 -3.86 -4.20
C LYS A 93 -3.85 -2.59 -3.40
N SER A 94 -2.99 -2.66 -2.38
CA SER A 94 -2.69 -1.54 -1.49
C SER A 94 -1.18 -1.34 -1.34
N PRO A 95 -0.73 -0.10 -1.07
CA PRO A 95 0.69 0.16 -0.83
C PRO A 95 1.20 -0.61 0.40
N ASN A 96 0.36 -0.72 1.45
CA ASN A 96 0.61 -1.51 2.64
C ASN A 96 -0.53 -2.53 2.81
N VAL A 97 -0.22 -3.82 2.73
CA VAL A 97 -1.22 -4.90 2.73
C VAL A 97 -1.89 -5.10 4.08
N SER A 98 -1.24 -4.69 5.17
CA SER A 98 -1.80 -4.72 6.52
C SER A 98 -2.67 -3.50 6.84
N LYS A 99 -2.76 -2.53 5.91
CA LYS A 99 -3.62 -1.34 6.07
C LYS A 99 -4.80 -1.40 5.09
N LYS A 100 -5.95 -0.92 5.55
CA LYS A 100 -7.18 -0.83 4.74
C LYS A 100 -7.18 0.30 3.70
N SER A 101 -6.10 1.06 3.57
CA SER A 101 -6.04 2.20 2.65
C SER A 101 -5.51 1.74 1.28
N HIS A 102 -6.40 1.73 0.28
CA HIS A 102 -6.12 1.18 -1.07
C HIS A 102 -6.51 2.16 -2.21
N GLY A 103 -6.83 3.40 -1.88
CA GLY A 103 -7.19 4.44 -2.86
C GLY A 103 -5.96 5.12 -3.48
N LEU A 104 -6.17 5.93 -4.52
CA LEU A 104 -5.10 6.64 -5.21
C LEU A 104 -4.27 7.51 -4.28
N ASN A 105 -4.90 8.27 -3.38
CA ASN A 105 -4.18 9.09 -2.40
C ASN A 105 -3.21 8.26 -1.53
N ALA A 106 -3.55 7.02 -1.19
CA ALA A 106 -2.67 6.15 -0.40
C ALA A 106 -1.42 5.76 -1.21
N TRP A 107 -1.62 5.46 -2.49
CA TRP A 107 -0.55 5.13 -3.43
C TRP A 107 0.34 6.33 -3.73
N LEU A 108 -0.23 7.51 -4.00
CA LEU A 108 0.54 8.73 -4.25
C LEU A 108 1.42 9.09 -3.04
N LYS A 109 0.90 8.97 -1.82
CA LYS A 109 1.71 9.15 -0.60
C LYS A 109 2.82 8.11 -0.46
N PHE A 110 2.55 6.84 -0.79
CA PHE A 110 3.56 5.78 -0.75
C PHE A 110 4.71 6.02 -1.76
N LEU A 111 4.36 6.62 -2.90
CA LEU A 111 5.28 7.00 -3.96
C LEU A 111 5.93 8.38 -3.72
N ASP A 112 5.68 9.03 -2.58
CA ASP A 112 6.15 10.39 -2.25
C ASP A 112 5.83 11.42 -3.35
N VAL A 113 4.62 11.34 -3.89
CA VAL A 113 4.09 12.26 -4.91
C VAL A 113 3.42 13.44 -4.24
N GLU A 114 3.75 14.64 -4.70
CA GLU A 114 3.14 15.90 -4.29
C GLU A 114 1.94 16.20 -5.19
N CYS A 115 0.79 16.49 -4.57
CA CYS A 115 -0.44 16.73 -5.30
C CYS A 115 -1.43 17.60 -4.54
N ASP A 116 -2.24 18.32 -5.32
CA ASP A 116 -3.37 19.10 -4.85
C ASP A 116 -4.68 18.45 -5.26
N TRP A 117 -5.66 18.52 -4.35
CA TRP A 117 -7.02 18.04 -4.58
C TRP A 117 -7.96 19.24 -4.60
N ILE A 118 -8.56 19.50 -5.75
CA ILE A 118 -9.51 20.60 -5.94
C ILE A 118 -10.92 20.04 -5.87
N GLU A 119 -11.67 20.45 -4.85
CA GLU A 119 -13.08 20.10 -4.74
C GLU A 119 -13.90 20.85 -5.79
N ASN A 120 -14.77 20.13 -6.50
CA ASN A 120 -15.68 20.71 -7.47
C ASN A 120 -17.08 20.80 -6.86
N SER A 121 -17.63 21.99 -6.69
CA SER A 121 -18.98 22.18 -6.14
C SER A 121 -20.10 21.48 -6.93
N ASN A 122 -19.82 21.10 -8.18
CA ASN A 122 -20.79 20.51 -9.12
C ASN A 122 -20.56 19.00 -9.34
N SER A 123 -19.64 18.36 -8.60
CA SER A 123 -19.28 16.95 -8.78
C SER A 123 -18.82 16.36 -7.44
N ASP A 124 -19.29 15.16 -7.12
CA ASP A 124 -18.84 14.41 -5.92
C ASP A 124 -17.39 13.91 -6.04
N TRP A 125 -16.67 14.31 -7.09
CA TRP A 125 -15.31 13.89 -7.37
C TRP A 125 -14.38 15.10 -7.50
N SER A 126 -13.35 15.14 -6.65
CA SER A 126 -12.30 16.16 -6.67
C SER A 126 -11.38 15.95 -7.88
N THR A 127 -10.96 17.05 -8.50
CA THR A 127 -9.89 17.04 -9.51
C THR A 127 -8.54 16.89 -8.80
N LEU A 128 -7.68 16.03 -9.32
CA LEU A 128 -6.32 15.84 -8.84
C LEU A 128 -5.35 16.61 -9.74
N ILE A 129 -4.42 17.36 -9.15
CA ILE A 129 -3.29 17.95 -9.86
C ILE A 129 -2.00 17.45 -9.22
N ILE A 130 -1.14 16.80 -9.99
CA ILE A 130 0.18 16.39 -9.54
C ILE A 130 1.15 17.56 -9.72
N THR A 131 1.80 17.99 -8.64
CA THR A 131 2.71 19.14 -8.63
C THR A 131 4.17 18.74 -8.67
N GLY A 132 4.49 17.53 -8.21
CA GLY A 132 5.85 17.03 -8.14
C GLY A 132 5.96 15.66 -7.51
N TYR A 133 7.18 15.23 -7.24
CA TYR A 133 7.46 14.04 -6.43
C TYR A 133 8.84 14.20 -5.80
N ILE A 134 9.03 13.58 -4.64
CA ILE A 134 10.31 13.56 -3.94
C ILE A 134 11.07 12.32 -4.42
N PRO A 135 12.24 12.47 -5.07
CA PRO A 135 13.03 11.32 -5.49
C PRO A 135 13.47 10.52 -4.26
N LYS A 136 13.17 9.22 -4.24
CA LYS A 136 13.79 8.33 -3.26
C LYS A 136 15.27 8.18 -3.61
N ASN A 137 16.15 8.69 -2.76
CA ASN A 137 17.58 8.38 -2.84
C ASN A 137 17.72 6.88 -2.52
N ASN A 138 17.95 6.08 -3.56
CA ASN A 138 18.28 4.66 -3.42
C ASN A 138 19.67 4.55 -2.77
N ASN A 139 19.73 4.57 -1.44
CA ASN A 139 20.90 4.12 -0.68
C ASN A 139 20.76 2.63 -0.34
#